data_AF-A0A7C5CAW5-F1
#
_entry.id   AF-A0A7C5CAW5-F1
#
_cell.length_a   1.000
_cell.length_b   1.000
_cell.length_c   1.000
_cell.angle_alpha   90.00
_cell.angle_beta   90.00
_cell.angle_gamma   90.00
#
_symmetry.space_group_name_H-M   'P 1'
#
loop_
_entity.id
_entity.type
_entity.pdbx_description
1 polymer ?
#
loop_
_entity_poly.entity_id
_entity_poly.type
_entity_poly.pdbx_seq_one_letter_code
_entity_poly.pdbx_strand_id
1 'polypeptide(L)'
;MVSLHANNVASHDHPGSPVAYFTPDNLHDALTALEGGARAVAGGTDLYPALAGAAPREDLVDLSRIAELEGVTQQGAGWRIGATTSWNTIAHAALPRAFTCLQQAAREVGAIQIQQAGTIGGNLVNASPAADGVPPLLLLDAEVELRGLGGARRLKLAQFLRGPGQTALERGELITAVYLPAPPDARSAFVKLGSRAYLVISFVMAAALVELEGGARAVAGGTDLYPALAGAAPREDLVDLSRIAELEGVTQQGAGWRVGATTSWNTIAHAALPRAFTCLQQAAREVGAIQIQQAGTIGGNLVNASPAADGVPPLLLLDAEVELRGLGGARRLKLAQFLRGPGQ
;
A
#
# COMPACT_ATOMS: atom_id res chain seq x y z
N MET A 1 -29.07 -2.46 33.76
CA MET A 1 -28.25 -2.51 34.98
C MET A 1 -28.39 -3.89 35.59
N VAL A 2 -27.53 -4.84 35.21
CA VAL A 2 -27.31 -6.08 35.96
C VAL A 2 -25.80 -6.26 35.96
N SER A 3 -25.20 -5.93 37.11
CA SER A 3 -23.85 -6.33 37.48
C SER A 3 -23.95 -7.75 38.03
N LEU A 4 -23.08 -8.65 37.56
CA LEU A 4 -22.73 -9.87 38.27
C LEU A 4 -21.27 -10.19 37.94
N HIS A 5 -20.39 -9.88 38.88
CA HIS A 5 -19.10 -10.52 39.01
C HIS A 5 -19.33 -12.03 39.23
N ALA A 6 -18.65 -12.88 38.48
CA ALA A 6 -18.42 -14.26 38.87
C ALA A 6 -17.14 -14.80 38.21
N ASN A 7 -16.07 -14.84 39.01
CA ASN A 7 -15.00 -15.82 38.83
C ASN A 7 -15.62 -17.21 38.89
N ASN A 8 -15.68 -17.91 37.77
CA ASN A 8 -15.85 -19.36 37.78
C ASN A 8 -15.23 -19.95 36.52
N VAL A 9 -14.01 -20.47 36.65
CA VAL A 9 -13.39 -21.33 35.64
C VAL A 9 -13.97 -22.73 35.87
N ALA A 10 -15.04 -23.06 35.15
CA ALA A 10 -15.60 -24.41 35.14
C ALA A 10 -15.11 -25.14 33.88
N SER A 11 -14.49 -26.30 34.05
CA SER A 11 -14.06 -27.18 32.95
C SER A 11 -15.28 -27.76 32.22
N HIS A 12 -15.39 -27.50 30.91
CA HIS A 12 -16.52 -27.92 30.07
C HIS A 12 -16.27 -29.28 29.39
N ASP A 13 -16.69 -30.37 30.04
CA ASP A 13 -16.67 -31.73 29.46
C ASP A 13 -18.07 -32.32 29.19
N HIS A 14 -19.10 -31.46 29.06
CA HIS A 14 -20.48 -31.88 28.74
C HIS A 14 -21.09 -31.14 27.55
N PRO A 15 -21.67 -31.85 26.55
CA PRO A 15 -22.40 -31.21 25.46
C PRO A 15 -23.68 -30.56 26.00
N GLY A 16 -23.69 -29.22 26.08
CA GLY A 16 -24.85 -28.44 26.53
C GLY A 16 -24.57 -27.35 27.58
N SER A 17 -23.34 -27.21 28.06
CA SER A 17 -22.98 -26.06 28.92
C SER A 17 -23.04 -24.74 28.13
N PRO A 18 -23.59 -23.65 28.69
CA PRO A 18 -23.64 -22.36 28.03
C PRO A 18 -22.23 -21.81 27.85
N VAL A 19 -21.90 -21.37 26.64
CA VAL A 19 -20.66 -20.65 26.34
C VAL A 19 -20.64 -19.33 27.08
N ALA A 20 -19.59 -19.08 27.85
CA ALA A 20 -19.37 -17.81 28.53
C ALA A 20 -18.81 -16.75 27.58
N TYR A 21 -19.19 -15.49 27.80
CA TYR A 21 -18.65 -14.33 27.09
C TYR A 21 -18.08 -13.34 28.13
N PHE A 22 -16.76 -13.29 28.22
CA PHE A 22 -16.03 -12.43 29.15
C PHE A 22 -15.78 -11.05 28.51
N THR A 23 -15.99 -9.98 29.26
CA THR A 23 -15.72 -8.59 28.83
C THR A 23 -14.78 -7.88 29.80
N PRO A 24 -13.53 -8.35 29.95
CA PRO A 24 -12.55 -7.74 30.83
C PRO A 24 -12.22 -6.31 30.39
N ASP A 25 -11.86 -5.45 31.34
CA ASP A 25 -11.37 -4.09 31.08
C ASP A 25 -9.86 -3.94 31.32
N ASN A 26 -9.19 -5.03 31.70
CA ASN A 26 -7.76 -5.11 31.93
C ASN A 26 -7.16 -6.38 31.32
N LEU A 27 -5.87 -6.35 31.03
CA LEU A 27 -5.18 -7.47 30.40
C LEU A 27 -5.07 -8.71 31.29
N HIS A 28 -4.93 -8.55 32.60
CA HIS A 28 -4.74 -9.71 33.50
C HIS A 28 -5.95 -10.66 33.47
N ASP A 29 -7.16 -10.10 33.55
CA ASP A 29 -8.39 -10.89 33.49
C ASP A 29 -8.59 -11.55 32.12
N ALA A 30 -8.20 -10.85 31.03
CA ALA A 30 -8.22 -11.45 29.70
C ALA A 30 -7.27 -12.65 29.59
N LEU A 31 -6.03 -12.50 30.05
CA LEU A 31 -5.04 -13.59 30.04
C LEU A 31 -5.50 -14.77 30.91
N THR A 32 -6.15 -14.50 32.03
CA THR A 32 -6.73 -15.54 32.90
C THR A 32 -7.81 -16.34 32.17
N ALA A 33 -8.71 -15.67 31.44
CA ALA A 33 -9.72 -16.35 30.63
C ALA A 33 -9.09 -17.19 29.49
N LEU A 34 -8.05 -16.66 28.83
CA LEU A 34 -7.32 -17.37 27.77
C LEU A 34 -6.61 -18.62 28.29
N GLU A 35 -6.00 -18.56 29.49
CA GLU A 35 -5.39 -19.72 30.14
C GLU A 35 -6.43 -20.81 30.43
N GLY A 36 -7.62 -20.37 30.86
CA GLY A 36 -8.81 -21.21 31.05
C GLY A 36 -9.37 -21.84 29.77
N GLY A 37 -8.87 -21.45 28.59
CA GLY A 37 -9.27 -22.01 27.30
C GLY A 37 -10.28 -21.17 26.53
N ALA A 38 -10.60 -19.95 26.99
CA ALA A 38 -11.40 -19.03 26.20
C ALA A 38 -10.64 -18.59 24.93
N ARG A 39 -11.38 -18.23 23.89
CA ARG A 39 -10.87 -17.68 22.64
C ARG A 39 -10.99 -16.16 22.64
N ALA A 40 -9.90 -15.47 22.32
CA ALA A 40 -9.92 -14.03 22.11
C ALA A 40 -10.85 -13.62 20.96
N VAL A 41 -11.62 -12.56 21.18
CA VAL A 41 -12.35 -11.82 20.15
C VAL A 41 -12.06 -10.33 20.26
N ALA A 42 -11.83 -9.69 19.12
CA ALA A 42 -11.74 -8.24 19.00
C ALA A 42 -12.84 -7.77 18.02
N GLY A 43 -12.46 -7.39 16.80
CA GLY A 43 -13.42 -6.98 15.76
C GLY A 43 -14.41 -8.04 15.29
N GLY A 44 -14.13 -9.33 15.52
CA GLY A 44 -15.01 -10.44 15.16
C GLY A 44 -15.22 -10.67 13.64
N THR A 45 -14.54 -9.90 12.78
CA THR A 45 -14.78 -9.88 11.32
C THR A 45 -14.41 -11.17 10.60
N ASP A 46 -13.51 -11.97 11.17
CA ASP A 46 -13.15 -13.30 10.66
C ASP A 46 -13.84 -14.41 11.46
N LEU A 47 -14.04 -14.20 12.77
CA LEU A 47 -14.64 -15.17 13.68
C LEU A 47 -16.11 -15.45 13.34
N TYR A 48 -16.95 -14.41 13.31
CA TYR A 48 -18.38 -14.59 13.15
C TYR A 48 -18.78 -15.17 11.78
N PRO A 49 -18.17 -14.75 10.65
CA PRO A 49 -18.42 -15.41 9.38
C PRO A 49 -17.99 -16.88 9.37
N ALA A 50 -16.88 -17.24 10.03
CA ALA A 50 -16.42 -18.63 10.11
C ALA A 50 -17.38 -19.55 10.89
N LEU A 51 -18.19 -18.99 11.80
CA LEU A 51 -19.22 -19.75 12.51
C LEU A 51 -20.44 -20.06 11.63
N ALA A 52 -20.62 -19.37 10.50
CA ALA A 52 -21.71 -19.59 9.55
C ALA A 52 -23.12 -19.64 10.20
N GLY A 53 -23.35 -18.79 11.21
CA GLY A 53 -24.62 -18.72 11.95
C GLY A 53 -24.75 -19.73 13.11
N ALA A 54 -23.77 -20.60 13.34
CA ALA A 54 -23.70 -21.42 14.53
C ALA A 54 -23.27 -20.60 15.76
N ALA A 55 -23.65 -21.06 16.95
CA ALA A 55 -23.10 -20.53 18.19
C ALA A 55 -21.61 -20.95 18.34
N PRO A 56 -20.77 -20.12 18.96
CA PRO A 56 -19.44 -20.55 19.39
C PRO A 56 -19.55 -21.81 20.27
N ARG A 57 -18.51 -22.64 20.26
CA ARG A 57 -18.42 -23.86 21.09
C ARG A 57 -17.47 -23.72 22.28
N GLU A 58 -16.72 -22.63 22.29
CA GLU A 58 -15.69 -22.29 23.26
C GLU A 58 -16.02 -20.92 23.84
N ASP A 59 -15.67 -20.71 25.12
CA ASP A 59 -15.82 -19.43 25.78
C ASP A 59 -15.11 -18.34 25.00
N LEU A 60 -15.66 -17.13 25.00
CA LEU A 60 -15.09 -15.99 24.30
C LEU A 60 -14.63 -14.93 25.30
N VAL A 61 -13.50 -14.29 25.01
CA VAL A 61 -13.03 -13.12 25.76
C VAL A 61 -12.87 -11.92 24.84
N ASP A 62 -13.68 -10.91 25.08
CA ASP A 62 -13.76 -9.66 24.32
C ASP A 62 -12.69 -8.68 24.77
N LEU A 63 -11.80 -8.34 23.85
CA LEU A 63 -10.66 -7.46 24.08
C LEU A 63 -10.99 -5.97 23.87
N SER A 64 -12.18 -5.65 23.35
CA SER A 64 -12.54 -4.29 22.92
C SER A 64 -12.54 -3.25 24.04
N ARG A 65 -12.63 -3.66 25.30
CA ARG A 65 -12.66 -2.76 26.47
C ARG A 65 -11.29 -2.53 27.10
N ILE A 66 -10.25 -3.20 26.63
CA ILE A 66 -8.90 -3.08 27.20
C ILE A 66 -8.15 -1.95 26.49
N ALA A 67 -8.19 -0.75 27.08
CA ALA A 67 -7.66 0.47 26.48
C ALA A 67 -6.16 0.39 26.10
N GLU A 68 -5.35 -0.36 26.87
CA GLU A 68 -3.91 -0.50 26.58
C GLU A 68 -3.59 -1.29 25.30
N LEU A 69 -4.57 -2.02 24.75
CA LEU A 69 -4.44 -2.75 23.49
C LEU A 69 -4.76 -1.90 22.26
N GLU A 70 -5.22 -0.66 22.43
CA GLU A 70 -5.59 0.22 21.32
C GLU A 70 -4.53 1.32 21.09
N GLY A 71 -4.46 1.81 19.85
CA GLY A 71 -3.81 3.06 19.50
C GLY A 71 -2.51 2.91 18.74
N VAL A 72 -2.09 4.01 18.12
CA VAL A 72 -0.82 4.15 17.40
C VAL A 72 0.00 5.21 18.13
N THR A 73 1.16 4.84 18.65
CA THR A 73 2.00 5.72 19.47
C THR A 73 3.46 5.62 19.04
N GLN A 74 4.15 6.75 19.03
CA GLN A 74 5.61 6.75 18.86
C GLN A 74 6.25 6.30 20.18
N GLN A 75 7.21 5.37 20.09
CA GLN A 75 8.00 4.90 21.23
C GLN A 75 9.48 4.95 20.88
N GLY A 76 10.20 5.89 21.48
CA GLY A 76 11.58 6.17 21.11
C GLY A 76 11.69 6.55 19.64
N ALA A 77 12.54 5.85 18.89
CA ALA A 77 12.69 6.06 17.46
C ALA A 77 11.65 5.31 16.60
N GLY A 78 10.93 4.33 17.17
CA GLY A 78 9.96 3.49 16.48
C GLY A 78 8.50 3.78 16.84
N TRP A 79 7.59 2.88 16.43
CA TRP A 79 6.16 2.98 16.71
C TRP A 79 5.62 1.71 17.34
N ARG A 80 4.66 1.88 18.23
CA ARG A 80 3.83 0.82 18.80
C ARG A 80 2.40 0.98 18.28
N ILE A 81 1.85 -0.10 17.75
CA ILE A 81 0.46 -0.22 17.34
C ILE A 81 -0.18 -1.28 18.25
N GLY A 82 -1.17 -0.89 19.05
CA GLY A 82 -1.89 -1.83 19.91
C GLY A 82 -2.67 -2.88 19.09
N ALA A 83 -2.79 -4.11 19.59
CA ALA A 83 -3.40 -5.22 18.87
C ALA A 83 -4.89 -5.04 18.54
N THR A 84 -5.64 -4.26 19.32
CA THR A 84 -7.05 -3.94 19.03
C THR A 84 -7.22 -2.69 18.17
N THR A 85 -6.14 -2.07 17.72
CA THR A 85 -6.21 -0.93 16.79
C THR A 85 -6.86 -1.35 15.48
N SER A 86 -7.93 -0.64 15.08
CA SER A 86 -8.63 -0.92 13.83
C SER A 86 -7.83 -0.52 12.60
N TRP A 87 -8.11 -1.17 11.46
CA TRP A 87 -7.52 -0.79 10.18
C TRP A 87 -7.86 0.66 9.80
N ASN A 88 -9.07 1.13 10.10
CA ASN A 88 -9.44 2.51 9.87
C ASN A 88 -8.57 3.48 10.67
N THR A 89 -8.28 3.18 11.94
CA THR A 89 -7.38 4.01 12.76
C THR A 89 -5.97 4.02 12.17
N ILE A 90 -5.44 2.88 11.73
CA ILE A 90 -4.11 2.78 11.10
C ILE A 90 -4.05 3.58 9.78
N ALA A 91 -5.09 3.49 8.94
CA ALA A 91 -5.17 4.21 7.66
C ALA A 91 -5.05 5.74 7.83
N HIS A 92 -5.51 6.27 8.97
CA HIS A 92 -5.56 7.71 9.27
C HIS A 92 -4.55 8.16 10.33
N ALA A 93 -3.73 7.25 10.85
CA ALA A 93 -2.73 7.58 11.86
C ALA A 93 -1.63 8.48 11.28
N ALA A 94 -1.06 9.35 12.13
CA ALA A 94 0.10 10.17 11.77
C ALA A 94 1.39 9.31 11.79
N LEU A 95 1.61 8.56 10.71
CA LEU A 95 2.79 7.71 10.52
C LEU A 95 3.81 8.35 9.55
N PRO A 96 5.11 8.02 9.67
CA PRO A 96 6.13 8.42 8.71
C PRO A 96 5.84 7.97 7.29
N ARG A 97 6.42 8.68 6.31
CA ARG A 97 6.31 8.34 4.87
C ARG A 97 6.80 6.93 4.53
N ALA A 98 7.81 6.44 5.26
CA ALA A 98 8.30 5.07 5.10
C ALA A 98 7.20 4.02 5.38
N PHE A 99 6.17 4.35 6.15
CA PHE A 99 5.09 3.43 6.54
C PHE A 99 3.80 3.63 5.74
N THR A 100 3.83 4.42 4.67
CA THR A 100 2.66 4.68 3.82
C THR A 100 2.07 3.39 3.23
N CYS A 101 2.89 2.37 2.92
CA CYS A 101 2.39 1.06 2.48
C CYS A 101 1.43 0.41 3.48
N LEU A 102 1.66 0.54 4.79
CA LEU A 102 0.78 0.00 5.82
C LEU A 102 -0.56 0.74 5.85
N GLN A 103 -0.54 2.07 5.71
CA GLN A 103 -1.76 2.88 5.61
C GLN A 103 -2.55 2.58 4.32
N GLN A 104 -1.86 2.27 3.22
CA GLN A 104 -2.49 1.85 1.96
C GLN A 104 -3.15 0.48 2.11
N ALA A 105 -2.44 -0.51 2.66
CA ALA A 105 -3.02 -1.82 2.94
C ALA A 105 -4.24 -1.74 3.86
N ALA A 106 -4.18 -0.90 4.90
CA ALA A 106 -5.30 -0.69 5.81
C ALA A 106 -6.59 -0.20 5.12
N ARG A 107 -6.48 0.57 4.03
CA ARG A 107 -7.63 1.02 3.21
C ARG A 107 -8.16 -0.05 2.27
N GLU A 108 -7.39 -1.10 2.05
CA GLU A 108 -7.70 -2.21 1.14
C GLU A 108 -8.27 -3.44 1.86
N VAL A 109 -8.15 -3.50 3.20
CA VAL A 109 -8.70 -4.60 4.01
C VAL A 109 -10.23 -4.56 3.98
N GLY A 110 -10.86 -5.48 3.25
CA GLY A 110 -12.31 -5.63 3.23
C GLY A 110 -13.09 -4.35 2.86
N ALA A 111 -14.35 -4.28 3.32
CA ALA A 111 -15.18 -3.07 3.21
C ALA A 111 -14.85 -2.08 4.34
N ILE A 112 -15.29 -0.83 4.22
CA ILE A 112 -15.14 0.20 5.27
C ILE A 112 -15.62 -0.33 6.64
N GLN A 113 -16.72 -1.08 6.69
CA GLN A 113 -17.23 -1.69 7.93
C GLN A 113 -16.24 -2.68 8.55
N ILE A 114 -15.58 -3.48 7.71
CA ILE A 114 -14.50 -4.39 8.13
C ILE A 114 -13.29 -3.59 8.58
N GLN A 115 -13.00 -2.45 7.95
CA GLN A 115 -11.87 -1.59 8.37
C GLN A 115 -12.11 -0.95 9.73
N GLN A 116 -13.36 -0.61 10.05
CA GLN A 116 -13.73 -0.02 11.35
C GLN A 116 -13.66 -1.04 12.48
N ALA A 117 -14.14 -2.27 12.25
CA ALA A 117 -14.19 -3.30 13.29
C ALA A 117 -12.92 -4.16 13.34
N GLY A 118 -12.39 -4.57 12.19
CA GLY A 118 -11.24 -5.46 12.07
C GLY A 118 -9.96 -4.82 12.60
N THR A 119 -9.20 -5.60 13.37
CA THR A 119 -8.00 -5.13 14.06
C THR A 119 -6.73 -5.75 13.50
N ILE A 120 -5.61 -5.06 13.68
CA ILE A 120 -4.29 -5.57 13.28
C ILE A 120 -3.95 -6.88 13.99
N GLY A 121 -4.24 -7.01 15.28
CA GLY A 121 -4.04 -8.23 16.05
C GLY A 121 -4.84 -9.38 15.46
N GLY A 122 -6.15 -9.20 15.29
CA GLY A 122 -7.05 -10.21 14.72
C GLY A 122 -6.61 -10.71 13.34
N ASN A 123 -6.15 -9.80 12.48
CA ASN A 123 -5.64 -10.13 11.16
C ASN A 123 -4.37 -11.00 11.22
N LEU A 124 -3.45 -10.70 12.15
CA LEU A 124 -2.21 -11.46 12.32
C LEU A 124 -2.43 -12.84 12.93
N VAL A 125 -3.32 -12.99 13.92
CA VAL A 125 -3.60 -14.31 14.52
C VAL A 125 -4.28 -15.27 13.54
N ASN A 126 -5.06 -14.74 12.60
CA ASN A 126 -5.65 -15.54 11.53
C ASN A 126 -4.58 -16.14 10.59
N ALA A 127 -3.42 -15.48 10.43
CA ALA A 127 -2.31 -15.90 9.57
C ALA A 127 -2.77 -16.34 8.16
N SER A 128 -3.77 -15.65 7.62
CA SER A 128 -4.27 -15.92 6.27
C SER A 128 -3.23 -15.49 5.23
N PRO A 129 -2.93 -16.32 4.21
CA PRO A 129 -2.11 -15.90 3.08
C PRO A 129 -2.64 -14.68 2.33
N ALA A 130 -3.94 -14.38 2.48
CA ALA A 130 -4.61 -13.24 1.87
C ALA A 130 -4.74 -12.03 2.82
N ALA A 131 -4.05 -12.02 3.95
CA ALA A 131 -4.07 -10.92 4.89
C ALA A 131 -3.29 -9.69 4.34
N ASP A 132 -4.03 -8.67 3.89
CA ASP A 132 -3.46 -7.44 3.31
C ASP A 132 -2.48 -6.70 4.24
N GLY A 133 -2.63 -6.85 5.56
CA GLY A 133 -1.74 -6.24 6.54
C GLY A 133 -0.36 -6.89 6.64
N VAL A 134 -0.20 -8.14 6.23
CA VAL A 134 1.04 -8.91 6.44
C VAL A 134 2.22 -8.41 5.59
N PRO A 135 2.09 -8.19 4.26
CA PRO A 135 3.23 -7.79 3.44
C PRO A 135 3.90 -6.47 3.88
N PRO A 136 3.16 -5.38 4.17
CA PRO A 136 3.77 -4.16 4.71
C PRO A 136 4.47 -4.38 6.04
N LEU A 137 3.89 -5.18 6.95
CA LEU A 137 4.50 -5.41 8.27
C LEU A 137 5.78 -6.25 8.17
N LEU A 138 5.84 -7.23 7.27
CA LEU A 138 7.05 -7.98 6.98
C LEU A 138 8.13 -7.09 6.35
N LEU A 139 7.75 -6.28 5.37
CA LEU A 139 8.65 -5.32 4.71
C LEU A 139 9.26 -4.32 5.69
N LEU A 140 8.48 -3.87 6.67
CA LEU A 140 8.91 -2.91 7.70
C LEU A 140 9.63 -3.58 8.88
N ASP A 141 10.00 -4.86 8.77
CA ASP A 141 10.69 -5.63 9.82
C ASP A 141 10.00 -5.58 11.19
N ALA A 142 8.65 -5.66 11.16
CA ALA A 142 7.83 -5.53 12.36
C ALA A 142 8.08 -6.66 13.37
N GLU A 143 7.91 -6.33 14.65
CA GLU A 143 7.88 -7.29 15.76
C GLU A 143 6.47 -7.37 16.35
N VAL A 144 6.08 -8.54 16.82
CA VAL A 144 4.85 -8.75 17.60
C VAL A 144 5.21 -8.97 19.05
N GLU A 145 4.49 -8.30 19.95
CA GLU A 145 4.56 -8.55 21.39
C GLU A 145 3.44 -9.50 21.79
N LEU A 146 3.86 -10.59 22.44
CA LEU A 146 3.02 -11.64 22.95
C LEU A 146 3.07 -11.58 24.48
N ARG A 147 1.91 -11.68 25.12
CA ARG A 147 1.82 -11.73 26.59
C ARG A 147 0.97 -12.89 27.03
N GLY A 148 1.43 -13.60 28.05
CA GLY A 148 0.70 -14.60 28.82
C GLY A 148 0.81 -14.28 30.31
N LEU A 149 0.21 -15.11 31.17
CA LEU A 149 0.34 -14.93 32.63
C LEU A 149 1.80 -15.06 33.12
N GLY A 150 2.62 -15.83 32.40
CA GLY A 150 4.05 -16.00 32.70
C GLY A 150 4.96 -14.84 32.29
N GLY A 151 4.43 -13.82 31.59
CA GLY A 151 5.20 -12.66 31.17
C GLY A 151 5.00 -12.26 29.71
N ALA A 152 5.92 -11.45 29.20
CA ALA A 152 5.88 -10.89 27.85
C ALA A 152 7.12 -11.31 27.05
N ARG A 153 6.94 -11.53 25.75
CA ARG A 153 8.03 -11.76 24.79
C ARG A 153 7.75 -11.04 23.48
N ARG A 154 8.80 -10.79 22.70
CA ARG A 154 8.70 -10.22 21.35
C ARG A 154 9.30 -11.17 20.34
N LEU A 155 8.69 -11.22 19.16
CA LEU A 155 9.16 -11.99 18.02
C LEU A 155 9.14 -11.14 16.77
N LYS A 156 10.08 -11.35 15.87
CA LYS A 156 9.96 -10.83 14.50
C LYS A 156 8.71 -11.41 13.85
N LEU A 157 7.97 -10.62 13.08
CA LEU A 157 6.75 -11.07 12.44
C LEU A 157 6.99 -12.30 11.54
N ALA A 158 8.14 -12.34 10.86
CA ALA A 158 8.58 -13.48 10.06
C ALA A 158 8.75 -14.78 10.87
N GLN A 159 9.05 -14.69 12.16
CA GLN A 159 9.14 -15.84 13.07
C GLN A 159 7.79 -16.19 13.69
N PHE A 160 6.91 -15.19 13.84
CA PHE A 160 5.56 -15.39 14.34
C PHE A 160 4.67 -16.14 13.34
N LEU A 161 4.76 -15.83 12.05
CA LEU A 161 3.99 -16.49 11.00
C LEU A 161 4.68 -17.78 10.57
N ARG A 162 4.14 -18.95 10.95
CA ARG A 162 4.74 -20.26 10.66
C ARG A 162 4.21 -20.90 9.37
N GLY A 163 3.08 -20.42 8.88
CA GLY A 163 2.44 -20.88 7.66
C GLY A 163 0.97 -20.45 7.59
N PRO A 164 0.24 -20.85 6.53
CA PRO A 164 -1.19 -20.54 6.40
C PRO A 164 -1.98 -21.01 7.63
N GLY A 165 -2.63 -20.07 8.32
CA GLY A 165 -3.41 -20.35 9.54
C GLY A 165 -2.59 -20.78 10.76
N GLN A 166 -1.26 -20.68 10.69
CA GLN A 166 -0.34 -21.18 11.72
C GLN A 166 0.56 -20.06 12.25
N THR A 167 0.52 -19.86 13.56
CA THR A 167 1.32 -18.84 14.25
C THR A 167 2.21 -19.45 15.34
N ALA A 168 3.12 -18.65 15.88
CA ALA A 168 3.93 -18.97 17.05
C ALA A 168 3.25 -18.63 18.39
N LEU A 169 1.94 -18.33 18.36
CA LEU A 169 1.16 -18.04 19.56
C LEU A 169 1.03 -19.33 20.39
N GLU A 170 1.37 -19.25 21.67
CA GLU A 170 1.21 -20.35 22.62
C GLU A 170 -0.14 -20.26 23.33
N ARG A 171 -0.53 -21.36 24.01
CA ARG A 171 -1.77 -21.39 24.78
C ARG A 171 -1.71 -20.32 25.89
N GLY A 172 -2.82 -19.60 26.09
CA GLY A 172 -2.90 -18.53 27.09
C GLY A 172 -2.23 -17.21 26.66
N GLU A 173 -1.56 -17.17 25.50
CA GLU A 173 -0.95 -15.95 24.99
C GLU A 173 -1.91 -15.09 24.16
N LEU A 174 -1.64 -13.79 24.18
CA LEU A 174 -2.32 -12.77 23.41
C LEU A 174 -1.28 -11.88 22.69
N ILE A 175 -1.54 -11.53 21.43
CA ILE A 175 -0.82 -10.41 20.80
C ILE A 175 -1.30 -9.11 21.45
N THR A 176 -0.41 -8.36 22.08
CA THR A 176 -0.76 -7.08 22.72
C THR A 176 -0.40 -5.86 21.89
N ALA A 177 0.64 -5.97 21.05
CA ALA A 177 1.06 -4.90 20.16
C ALA A 177 1.92 -5.40 18.99
N VAL A 178 1.99 -4.57 17.96
CA VAL A 178 2.94 -4.65 16.86
C VAL A 178 3.90 -3.46 16.97
N TYR A 179 5.19 -3.72 16.89
CA TYR A 179 6.25 -2.71 16.94
C TYR A 179 6.87 -2.55 15.55
N LEU A 180 6.97 -1.30 15.11
CA LEU A 180 7.70 -0.91 13.91
C LEU A 180 9.02 -0.24 14.35
N PRO A 181 10.14 -0.54 13.68
CA PRO A 181 11.44 0.05 14.00
C PRO A 181 11.48 1.55 13.66
N ALA A 182 12.64 2.18 13.84
CA ALA A 182 12.86 3.53 13.33
C ALA A 182 12.66 3.56 11.82
N PRO A 183 12.04 4.62 11.26
CA PRO A 183 11.71 4.65 9.85
C PRO A 183 12.98 5.03 9.08
N PRO A 184 13.35 4.30 8.02
CA PRO A 184 14.38 4.78 7.11
C PRO A 184 13.90 6.04 6.38
N ASP A 185 14.83 6.79 5.77
CA ASP A 185 14.50 7.89 4.87
C ASP A 185 14.05 7.35 3.50
N ALA A 186 12.90 6.70 3.50
CA ALA A 186 12.38 5.93 2.39
C ALA A 186 10.91 6.28 2.10
N ARG A 187 10.46 5.86 0.93
CA ARG A 187 9.03 5.85 0.55
C ARG A 187 8.57 4.43 0.38
N SER A 188 7.31 4.16 0.70
CA SER A 188 6.73 2.84 0.47
C SER A 188 5.39 2.90 -0.24
N ALA A 189 5.07 1.79 -0.90
CA ALA A 189 3.79 1.57 -1.55
C ALA A 189 3.30 0.14 -1.34
N PHE A 190 1.98 -0.05 -1.35
CA PHE A 190 1.29 -1.33 -1.35
C PHE A 190 0.37 -1.41 -2.56
N VAL A 191 0.39 -2.56 -3.24
CA VAL A 191 -0.49 -2.86 -4.37
C VAL A 191 -1.11 -4.23 -4.15
N LYS A 192 -2.39 -4.32 -4.48
CA LYS A 192 -3.21 -5.51 -4.36
C LYS A 192 -3.88 -5.82 -5.70
N LEU A 193 -3.86 -7.10 -6.06
CA LEU A 193 -4.57 -7.63 -7.22
C LEU A 193 -5.62 -8.64 -6.75
N GLY A 194 -6.85 -8.44 -7.21
CA GLY A 194 -7.99 -9.34 -7.00
C GLY A 194 -8.85 -9.41 -8.27
N SER A 195 -9.90 -10.23 -8.26
CA SER A 195 -10.84 -10.37 -9.39
C SER A 195 -11.61 -9.09 -9.74
N ARG A 196 -11.66 -8.11 -8.82
CA ARG A 196 -12.17 -6.75 -9.04
C ARG A 196 -11.45 -5.77 -8.11
N ALA A 197 -11.55 -4.48 -8.40
CA ALA A 197 -10.76 -3.43 -7.73
C ALA A 197 -11.04 -3.28 -6.22
N TYR A 198 -12.21 -3.70 -5.72
CA TYR A 198 -12.61 -3.55 -4.31
C TYR A 198 -13.37 -4.78 -3.79
N LEU A 199 -13.38 -4.94 -2.46
CA LEU A 199 -14.17 -5.96 -1.75
C LEU A 199 -13.87 -7.40 -2.19
N VAL A 200 -12.59 -7.69 -2.44
CA VAL A 200 -12.11 -9.02 -2.84
C VAL A 200 -10.93 -9.43 -1.99
N ILE A 201 -10.89 -10.74 -1.70
CA ILE A 201 -9.75 -11.43 -1.10
C ILE A 201 -8.60 -11.40 -2.11
N SER A 202 -7.44 -10.94 -1.69
CA SER A 202 -6.30 -10.74 -2.56
C SER A 202 -5.82 -12.05 -3.20
N PHE A 203 -5.58 -12.02 -4.52
CA PHE A 203 -4.90 -13.10 -5.24
C PHE A 203 -3.39 -12.93 -5.14
N VAL A 204 -2.92 -11.68 -5.28
CA VAL A 204 -1.51 -11.29 -5.15
C VAL A 204 -1.45 -9.94 -4.45
N MET A 205 -0.47 -9.78 -3.56
CA MET A 205 -0.20 -8.55 -2.82
C MET A 205 1.30 -8.28 -2.85
N ALA A 206 1.68 -7.02 -2.99
CA ALA A 206 3.08 -6.61 -2.92
C ALA A 206 3.19 -5.30 -2.12
N ALA A 207 4.21 -5.23 -1.28
CA ALA A 207 4.65 -3.99 -0.67
C ALA A 207 6.10 -3.75 -1.08
N ALA A 208 6.46 -2.49 -1.35
CA ALA A 208 7.82 -2.08 -1.67
C ALA A 208 8.21 -0.88 -0.80
N LEU A 209 9.47 -0.84 -0.39
CA LEU A 209 10.13 0.25 0.30
C LEU A 209 11.32 0.65 -0.56
N VAL A 210 11.42 1.93 -0.90
CA VAL A 210 12.43 2.46 -1.80
C VAL A 210 13.16 3.61 -1.12
N GLU A 211 14.47 3.45 -0.99
CA GLU A 211 15.41 4.51 -0.67
C GLU A 211 15.95 5.06 -1.99
N LEU A 212 15.93 6.38 -2.17
CA LEU A 212 16.42 6.99 -3.40
C LEU A 212 17.88 7.40 -3.21
N GLU A 213 18.80 6.75 -3.92
CA GLU A 213 20.17 7.23 -4.04
C GLU A 213 20.27 8.34 -5.11
N GLY A 214 21.23 9.25 -4.92
CA GLY A 214 21.49 10.33 -5.89
C GLY A 214 21.99 9.79 -7.23
N GLY A 215 21.50 10.34 -8.35
CA GLY A 215 21.97 9.96 -9.70
C GLY A 215 20.93 9.27 -10.60
N ALA A 216 19.68 9.17 -10.15
CA ALA A 216 18.58 8.61 -10.94
C ALA A 216 18.47 9.27 -12.33
N ARG A 217 18.37 8.44 -13.38
CA ARG A 217 18.07 8.87 -14.75
C ARG A 217 16.59 8.61 -15.03
N ALA A 218 15.87 9.64 -15.45
CA ALA A 218 14.48 9.48 -15.88
C ALA A 218 14.41 8.63 -17.15
N VAL A 219 13.63 7.55 -17.11
CA VAL A 219 13.21 6.78 -18.28
C VAL A 219 11.68 6.87 -18.33
N ALA A 220 11.13 7.26 -19.47
CA ALA A 220 9.70 7.45 -19.65
C ALA A 220 9.21 6.72 -20.90
N GLY A 221 7.95 6.26 -20.90
CA GLY A 221 7.30 5.62 -22.05
C GLY A 221 7.13 4.10 -21.90
N GLY A 222 5.92 3.65 -21.56
CA GLY A 222 5.63 2.24 -21.24
C GLY A 222 5.65 1.26 -22.41
N THR A 223 5.61 1.71 -23.66
CA THR A 223 5.63 0.84 -24.85
C THR A 223 7.03 0.36 -25.22
N ASP A 224 8.04 1.22 -25.04
CA ASP A 224 9.44 0.90 -25.35
C ASP A 224 10.21 0.45 -24.09
N LEU A 225 9.69 0.74 -22.89
CA LEU A 225 10.26 0.28 -21.62
C LEU A 225 10.30 -1.25 -21.56
N TYR A 226 9.22 -1.92 -21.95
CA TYR A 226 9.13 -3.37 -21.83
C TYR A 226 10.13 -4.11 -22.75
N PRO A 227 10.28 -3.75 -24.05
CA PRO A 227 11.37 -4.25 -24.89
C PRO A 227 12.77 -3.85 -24.41
N ALA A 228 12.97 -2.60 -23.93
CA ALA A 228 14.27 -2.13 -23.46
C ALA A 228 14.71 -2.78 -22.13
N LEU A 229 13.76 -3.25 -21.33
CA LEU A 229 13.98 -4.02 -20.10
C LEU A 229 13.99 -5.53 -20.33
N ALA A 230 13.51 -6.02 -21.48
CA ALA A 230 13.54 -7.44 -21.81
C ALA A 230 15.00 -7.91 -21.97
N GLY A 231 15.48 -8.67 -20.98
CA GLY A 231 16.86 -9.17 -20.93
C GLY A 231 17.84 -8.28 -20.14
N ALA A 232 17.39 -7.13 -19.63
CA ALA A 232 18.15 -6.34 -18.66
C ALA A 232 17.82 -6.81 -17.23
N ALA A 233 18.80 -6.75 -16.33
CA ALA A 233 18.51 -6.88 -14.89
C ALA A 233 17.47 -5.82 -14.50
N PRO A 234 16.49 -6.14 -13.64
CA PRO A 234 15.51 -5.17 -13.17
C PRO A 234 16.26 -3.95 -12.62
N ARG A 235 15.96 -2.77 -13.16
CA ARG A 235 16.53 -1.53 -12.63
C ARG A 235 15.77 -1.16 -11.38
N GLU A 236 16.49 -1.02 -10.27
CA GLU A 236 15.93 -0.79 -8.93
C GLU A 236 15.30 0.61 -8.77
N ASP A 237 15.56 1.53 -9.71
CA ASP A 237 15.16 2.96 -9.63
C ASP A 237 14.17 3.39 -10.73
N LEU A 238 13.00 2.76 -10.83
CA LEU A 238 11.95 3.20 -11.75
C LEU A 238 10.90 4.07 -11.04
N VAL A 239 10.73 5.30 -11.52
CA VAL A 239 9.70 6.23 -11.03
C VAL A 239 8.59 6.35 -12.07
N ASP A 240 7.36 5.99 -11.67
CA ASP A 240 6.17 6.21 -12.50
C ASP A 240 5.75 7.70 -12.47
N LEU A 241 5.97 8.39 -13.59
CA LEU A 241 5.60 9.80 -13.75
C LEU A 241 4.14 10.02 -14.13
N SER A 242 3.40 8.96 -14.53
CA SER A 242 2.02 9.08 -15.03
C SER A 242 1.04 9.67 -14.01
N ARG A 243 1.39 9.60 -12.72
CA ARG A 243 0.59 10.13 -11.61
C ARG A 243 0.83 11.60 -11.30
N ILE A 244 1.76 12.27 -11.99
CA ILE A 244 2.06 13.69 -11.78
C ILE A 244 1.14 14.52 -12.69
N ALA A 245 0.03 15.00 -12.14
CA ALA A 245 -1.02 15.70 -12.88
C ALA A 245 -0.50 16.91 -13.66
N GLU A 246 0.50 17.63 -13.14
CA GLU A 246 1.08 18.78 -13.83
C GLU A 246 1.81 18.41 -15.12
N LEU A 247 2.21 17.14 -15.29
CA LEU A 247 2.86 16.64 -16.49
C LEU A 247 1.89 16.17 -17.57
N GLU A 248 0.58 16.22 -17.34
CA GLU A 248 -0.44 15.80 -18.31
C GLU A 248 -1.17 17.01 -18.95
N GLY A 249 -1.60 16.83 -20.20
CA GLY A 249 -2.49 17.73 -20.92
C GLY A 249 -1.82 18.67 -21.91
N VAL A 250 -2.66 19.46 -22.58
CA VAL A 250 -2.29 20.52 -23.52
C VAL A 250 -2.94 21.81 -23.05
N THR A 251 -2.14 22.82 -22.70
CA THR A 251 -2.63 24.08 -22.14
C THR A 251 -2.03 25.29 -22.84
N GLN A 252 -2.83 26.33 -23.05
CA GLN A 252 -2.34 27.59 -23.60
C GLN A 252 -1.55 28.36 -22.53
N GLN A 253 -0.39 28.89 -22.90
CA GLN A 253 0.46 29.70 -22.02
C GLN A 253 0.90 30.97 -22.75
N GLY A 254 0.24 32.08 -22.45
CA GLY A 254 0.45 33.35 -23.16
C GLY A 254 0.18 33.19 -24.66
N ALA A 255 1.18 33.55 -25.48
CA ALA A 255 1.11 33.38 -26.93
C ALA A 255 1.45 31.95 -27.40
N GLY A 256 1.92 31.07 -26.51
CA GLY A 256 2.35 29.72 -26.82
C GLY A 256 1.46 28.63 -26.22
N TRP A 257 1.89 27.38 -26.38
CA TRP A 257 1.22 26.19 -25.86
C TRP A 257 2.20 25.30 -25.12
N ARG A 258 1.75 24.73 -24.00
CA ARG A 258 2.48 23.74 -23.22
C ARG A 258 1.83 22.38 -23.44
N VAL A 259 2.63 21.40 -23.80
CA VAL A 259 2.25 19.99 -23.81
C VAL A 259 2.99 19.31 -22.67
N GLY A 260 2.24 18.69 -21.75
CA GLY A 260 2.80 17.92 -20.65
C GLY A 260 3.58 16.68 -21.14
N ALA A 261 4.65 16.31 -20.41
CA ALA A 261 5.50 15.17 -20.79
C ALA A 261 4.77 13.81 -20.75
N THR A 262 3.73 13.65 -19.92
CA THR A 262 2.92 12.45 -19.83
C THR A 262 1.67 12.49 -20.71
N THR A 263 1.49 13.54 -21.52
CA THR A 263 0.37 13.65 -22.46
C THR A 263 0.47 12.57 -23.54
N SER A 264 -0.60 11.78 -23.69
CA SER A 264 -0.69 10.75 -24.72
C SER A 264 -0.76 11.34 -26.14
N TRP A 265 -0.30 10.59 -27.13
CA TRP A 265 -0.45 10.98 -28.54
C TRP A 265 -1.92 11.11 -28.94
N ASN A 266 -2.79 10.24 -28.44
CA ASN A 266 -4.23 10.34 -28.66
C ASN A 266 -4.80 11.66 -28.14
N THR A 267 -4.35 12.12 -26.96
CA THR A 267 -4.76 13.43 -26.42
C THR A 267 -4.29 14.57 -27.33
N ILE A 268 -3.07 14.53 -27.85
CA ILE A 268 -2.53 15.56 -28.76
C ILE A 268 -3.30 15.59 -30.09
N ALA A 269 -3.60 14.42 -30.66
CA ALA A 269 -4.34 14.26 -31.92
C ALA A 269 -5.74 14.89 -31.90
N HIS A 270 -6.33 15.01 -30.70
CA HIS A 270 -7.69 15.53 -30.47
C HIS A 270 -7.72 16.84 -29.67
N ALA A 271 -6.55 17.41 -29.32
CA ALA A 271 -6.47 18.66 -28.57
C ALA A 271 -7.01 19.84 -29.40
N ALA A 272 -7.62 20.82 -28.72
CA ALA A 272 -8.06 22.07 -29.34
C ALA A 272 -6.88 23.02 -29.60
N LEU A 273 -6.05 22.69 -30.59
CA LEU A 273 -4.87 23.47 -30.97
C LEU A 273 -5.13 24.35 -32.21
N PRO A 274 -4.44 25.51 -32.33
CA PRO A 274 -4.49 26.32 -33.54
C PRO A 274 -4.02 25.57 -34.79
N ARG A 275 -4.46 26.02 -35.98
CA ARG A 275 -4.06 25.43 -37.27
C ARG A 275 -2.54 25.32 -37.47
N ALA A 276 -1.77 26.21 -36.85
CA ALA A 276 -0.30 26.15 -36.90
C ALA A 276 0.28 24.82 -36.39
N PHE A 277 -0.43 24.10 -35.51
CA PHE A 277 -0.01 22.83 -34.92
C PHE A 277 -0.55 21.59 -35.65
N THR A 278 -1.18 21.75 -36.81
CA THR A 278 -1.81 20.64 -37.54
C THR A 278 -0.82 19.52 -37.86
N CYS A 279 0.44 19.87 -38.19
CA CYS A 279 1.50 18.90 -38.46
C CYS A 279 1.79 18.00 -37.24
N LEU A 280 1.76 18.54 -36.02
CA LEU A 280 1.91 17.78 -34.79
C LEU A 280 0.71 16.87 -34.54
N GLN A 281 -0.51 17.34 -34.83
CA GLN A 281 -1.72 16.54 -34.67
C GLN A 281 -1.82 15.41 -35.70
N GLN A 282 -1.33 15.63 -36.92
CA GLN A 282 -1.22 14.60 -37.96
C GLN A 282 -0.23 13.52 -37.54
N ALA A 283 0.99 13.92 -37.15
CA ALA A 283 1.98 13.00 -36.63
C ALA A 283 1.42 12.17 -35.46
N ALA A 284 0.72 12.79 -34.51
CA ALA A 284 0.12 12.10 -33.38
C ALA A 284 -0.90 11.00 -33.76
N ARG A 285 -1.57 11.12 -34.91
CA ARG A 285 -2.52 10.10 -35.44
C ARG A 285 -1.82 8.96 -36.18
N GLU A 286 -0.57 9.18 -36.58
CA GLU A 286 0.22 8.23 -37.36
C GLU A 286 1.21 7.45 -36.50
N VAL A 287 1.45 7.88 -35.25
CA VAL A 287 2.30 7.16 -34.28
C VAL A 287 1.72 5.79 -33.95
N GLY A 288 2.20 4.75 -34.62
CA GLY A 288 1.88 3.36 -34.35
C GLY A 288 0.37 3.03 -34.38
N ALA A 289 0.01 1.87 -33.80
CA ALA A 289 -1.38 1.47 -33.65
C ALA A 289 -2.11 2.31 -32.59
N ILE A 290 -3.45 2.33 -32.62
CA ILE A 290 -4.30 3.11 -31.70
C ILE A 290 -3.93 2.85 -30.22
N GLN A 291 -3.58 1.62 -29.86
CA GLN A 291 -3.14 1.26 -28.51
C GLN A 291 -1.84 1.97 -28.11
N ILE A 292 -0.90 2.12 -29.04
CA ILE A 292 0.34 2.88 -28.86
C ILE A 292 0.02 4.37 -28.73
N GLN A 293 -0.96 4.89 -29.49
CA GLN A 293 -1.37 6.29 -29.38
C GLN A 293 -2.01 6.60 -28.02
N GLN A 294 -2.75 5.66 -27.46
CA GLN A 294 -3.40 5.79 -26.15
C GLN A 294 -2.41 5.71 -24.98
N ALA A 295 -1.40 4.84 -25.07
CA ALA A 295 -0.45 4.60 -23.98
C ALA A 295 0.88 5.38 -24.10
N GLY A 296 1.31 5.67 -25.32
CA GLY A 296 2.56 6.36 -25.62
C GLY A 296 2.45 7.86 -25.36
N THR A 297 3.47 8.42 -24.71
CA THR A 297 3.50 9.84 -24.34
C THR A 297 4.56 10.60 -25.13
N ILE A 298 4.35 11.90 -25.33
CA ILE A 298 5.31 12.77 -26.01
C ILE A 298 6.67 12.81 -25.29
N GLY A 299 6.68 12.84 -23.95
CA GLY A 299 7.91 12.89 -23.17
C GLY A 299 8.70 11.58 -23.21
N GLY A 300 8.03 10.43 -23.17
CA GLY A 300 8.69 9.13 -23.34
C GLY A 300 9.35 9.01 -24.71
N ASN A 301 8.65 9.47 -25.75
CA ASN A 301 9.16 9.47 -27.11
C ASN A 301 10.42 10.37 -27.26
N LEU A 302 10.41 11.58 -26.68
CA LEU A 302 11.55 12.50 -26.72
C LEU A 302 12.78 12.00 -25.95
N VAL A 303 12.59 11.40 -24.77
CA VAL A 303 13.70 10.94 -23.91
C VAL A 303 14.37 9.69 -24.46
N ASN A 304 13.61 8.79 -25.09
CA ASN A 304 14.16 7.54 -25.63
C ASN A 304 14.78 7.70 -27.03
N ALA A 305 14.73 8.91 -27.61
CA ALA A 305 15.24 9.21 -28.95
C ALA A 305 14.81 8.15 -29.98
N SER A 306 13.54 7.70 -29.90
CA SER A 306 13.04 6.60 -30.73
C SER A 306 13.25 6.92 -32.21
N PRO A 307 13.92 6.07 -33.00
CA PRO A 307 14.09 6.28 -34.44
C PRO A 307 12.75 6.34 -35.20
N ALA A 308 11.67 5.86 -34.59
CA ALA A 308 10.29 5.91 -35.08
C ALA A 308 9.48 7.09 -34.50
N ALA A 309 10.16 8.11 -33.98
CA ALA A 309 9.54 9.28 -33.36
C ALA A 309 8.92 10.24 -34.40
N ASP A 310 7.74 9.90 -34.93
CA ASP A 310 7.02 10.74 -35.90
C ASP A 310 6.69 12.16 -35.38
N GLY A 311 6.74 12.35 -34.05
CA GLY A 311 6.50 13.63 -33.40
C GLY A 311 7.70 14.58 -33.32
N VAL A 312 8.95 14.13 -33.51
CA VAL A 312 10.14 15.01 -33.43
C VAL A 312 10.21 16.02 -34.58
N PRO A 313 10.02 15.65 -35.86
CA PRO A 313 10.10 16.61 -36.96
C PRO A 313 9.08 17.77 -36.86
N PRO A 314 7.79 17.54 -36.54
CA PRO A 314 6.85 18.63 -36.30
C PRO A 314 7.26 19.56 -35.16
N LEU A 315 7.81 19.03 -34.06
CA LEU A 315 8.26 19.84 -32.94
C LEU A 315 9.48 20.70 -33.28
N LEU A 316 10.41 20.18 -34.10
CA LEU A 316 11.53 20.95 -34.61
C LEU A 316 11.07 22.08 -35.55
N LEU A 317 10.10 21.78 -36.42
CA LEU A 317 9.49 22.79 -37.30
C LEU A 317 8.80 23.92 -36.51
N LEU A 318 8.18 23.58 -35.38
CA LEU A 318 7.52 24.51 -34.47
C LEU A 318 8.49 25.27 -33.55
N ASP A 319 9.80 25.08 -33.70
CA ASP A 319 10.85 25.66 -32.85
C ASP A 319 10.61 25.42 -31.35
N ALA A 320 10.14 24.21 -31.02
CA ALA A 320 9.72 23.84 -29.68
C ALA A 320 10.88 23.93 -28.67
N GLU A 321 10.51 24.24 -27.43
CA GLU A 321 11.40 24.23 -26.28
C GLU A 321 11.02 23.09 -25.33
N VAL A 322 12.04 22.48 -24.73
CA VAL A 322 11.89 21.48 -23.67
C VAL A 322 12.20 22.15 -22.33
N GLU A 323 11.29 22.03 -21.38
CA GLU A 323 11.51 22.47 -20.01
C GLU A 323 11.93 21.28 -19.14
N LEU A 324 13.14 21.36 -18.60
CA LEU A 324 13.69 20.38 -17.66
C LEU A 324 13.58 20.94 -16.25
N ARG A 325 12.95 20.17 -15.35
CA ARG A 325 12.82 20.52 -13.93
C ARG A 325 13.57 19.52 -13.07
N GLY A 326 14.34 20.03 -12.12
CA GLY A 326 14.98 19.24 -11.07
C GLY A 326 14.98 20.00 -9.74
N LEU A 327 15.57 19.40 -8.71
CA LEU A 327 15.66 20.03 -7.38
C LEU A 327 16.42 21.38 -7.41
N GLY A 328 17.34 21.55 -8.36
CA GLY A 328 18.08 22.81 -8.58
C GLY A 328 17.34 23.88 -9.39
N GLY A 329 16.06 23.67 -9.71
CA GLY A 329 15.23 24.60 -10.48
C GLY A 329 14.84 24.10 -11.87
N ALA A 330 14.26 25.01 -12.67
CA ALA A 330 13.82 24.74 -14.03
C ALA A 330 14.74 25.41 -15.05
N ARG A 331 15.02 24.72 -16.16
CA ARG A 331 15.72 25.28 -17.33
C ARG A 331 14.96 24.95 -18.60
N ARG A 332 14.98 25.86 -19.57
CA ARG A 332 14.43 25.65 -20.92
C ARG A 332 15.57 25.61 -21.91
N LEU A 333 15.43 24.77 -22.92
CA LEU A 333 16.36 24.67 -24.03
C LEU A 333 15.59 24.37 -25.32
N LYS A 334 16.14 24.78 -26.46
CA LYS A 334 15.57 24.43 -27.76
C LYS A 334 15.59 22.92 -27.94
N LEU A 335 14.55 22.34 -28.54
CA LEU A 335 14.48 20.90 -28.77
C LEU A 335 15.70 20.40 -29.57
N ALA A 336 16.17 21.17 -30.55
CA ALA A 336 17.38 20.85 -31.30
C ALA A 336 18.64 20.73 -30.41
N GLN A 337 18.74 21.52 -29.33
CA GLN A 337 19.83 21.40 -28.35
C GLN A 337 19.62 20.19 -27.45
N PHE A 338 18.37 19.89 -27.07
CA PHE A 338 18.02 18.74 -26.24
C PHE A 338 18.41 17.42 -26.91
N LEU A 339 18.10 17.28 -28.21
CA LEU A 339 18.37 16.06 -28.98
C LEU A 339 19.86 15.81 -29.26
N ARG A 340 20.74 16.82 -29.15
CA ARG A 340 22.19 16.66 -29.34
C ARG A 340 22.90 16.03 -28.13
N GLY A 341 22.25 15.98 -26.97
CA GLY A 341 22.84 15.49 -25.72
C GLY A 341 23.91 16.43 -25.14
N PRO A 342 24.40 16.16 -23.91
CA PRO A 342 25.48 16.94 -23.32
C PRO A 342 26.82 16.59 -23.98
N GLY A 343 27.30 17.44 -24.89
CA GLY A 343 28.68 17.42 -25.39
C GLY A 343 28.89 17.21 -26.90
N GLN A 344 28.38 18.13 -27.72
CA GLN A 344 29.06 18.54 -28.97
C GLN A 344 29.48 20.00 -28.84
#